data_AF-A0A1I5MWH2-F1
#
_entry.id   AF-A0A1I5MWH2-F1
#
_cell.length_a   1.000
_cell.length_b   1.000
_cell.length_c   1.000
_cell.angle_alpha   90.00
_cell.angle_beta   90.00
_cell.angle_gamma   90.00
#
_symmetry.space_group_name_H-M   'P 1'
#
loop_
_entity.id
_entity.type
_entity.pdbx_description
1 polymer ?
#
loop_
_entity_poly.entity_id
_entity_poly.type
_entity_poly.pdbx_seq_one_letter_code
_entity_poly.pdbx_strand_id
1 'polypeptide(L)'
;MEFTGFLTQFRKPERFYSNVGSSIRTTYSASYDDKGRIRLEESGTENLYDYIQSFAESCDIHVLLKRFANGETDVLSRVQGFYADVTELPQTYADMLNRLNEGEAFFKELPVDVRSKFGHSYSEFLASIGTPEFFDAFGMSKPETPADPVVVPDAVTEVNEEV
;
A
#
# COMPACT_ATOMS: atom_id res chain seq x y z
N MET A 1 39.61 26.68 38.77
CA MET A 1 38.15 26.43 38.91
C MET A 1 37.46 27.67 38.36
N GLU A 2 37.06 27.65 37.09
CA GLU A 2 36.43 28.82 36.48
C GLU A 2 34.98 28.92 36.95
N PHE A 3 34.64 30.00 37.64
CA PHE A 3 33.28 30.27 38.10
C PHE A 3 32.47 30.85 36.92
N THR A 4 31.67 30.00 36.28
CA THR A 4 30.72 30.44 35.25
C THR A 4 29.48 31.04 35.93
N GLY A 5 29.47 32.35 36.11
CA GLY A 5 28.33 33.09 36.69
C GLY A 5 27.03 32.97 35.87
N PHE A 6 25.92 33.40 36.47
CA PHE A 6 24.57 33.33 35.91
C PHE A 6 24.45 34.00 34.52
N LEU A 7 23.60 33.43 33.65
CA LEU A 7 23.29 33.97 32.34
C LEU A 7 22.53 35.30 32.48
N THR A 8 23.11 36.40 31.97
CA THR A 8 22.50 37.74 31.98
C THR A 8 22.23 38.25 30.57
N GLN A 9 21.31 39.20 30.43
CA GLN A 9 20.92 39.83 29.16
C GLN A 9 22.07 40.58 28.44
N PHE A 10 23.15 40.88 29.16
CA PHE A 10 24.32 41.59 28.63
C PHE A 10 25.42 40.64 28.13
N ARG A 11 25.26 39.33 28.33
CA ARG A 11 26.17 38.31 27.82
C ARG A 11 25.89 38.09 26.33
N LYS A 12 26.94 38.01 25.51
CA LYS A 12 26.81 37.61 24.11
C LYS A 12 26.12 36.25 24.07
N PRO A 13 24.98 36.10 23.37
CA PRO A 13 24.29 34.82 23.31
C PRO A 13 25.20 33.79 22.64
N GLU A 14 25.26 32.59 23.23
CA GLU A 14 25.87 31.45 22.55
C GLU A 14 25.07 31.16 21.28
N ARG A 15 25.79 30.98 20.17
CA ARG A 15 25.18 30.62 18.90
C ARG A 15 25.24 29.11 18.77
N PHE A 16 24.08 28.48 18.73
CA PHE A 16 23.94 27.08 18.36
C PHE A 16 23.79 27.00 16.85
N TYR A 17 24.72 26.33 16.18
CA TYR A 17 24.61 26.05 14.76
C TYR A 17 23.85 24.74 14.58
N SER A 18 22.73 24.79 13.87
CA SER A 18 22.04 23.60 13.41
C SER A 18 22.78 22.98 12.23
N ASN A 19 22.71 21.66 12.10
CA ASN A 19 23.21 20.98 10.90
C ASN A 19 22.44 21.52 9.67
N VAL A 20 23.16 21.87 8.60
CA VAL A 20 22.59 22.37 7.34
C VAL A 20 21.86 21.29 6.54
N GLY A 21 21.89 20.05 7.02
CA GLY A 21 21.30 18.89 6.35
C GLY A 21 22.19 18.36 5.23
N SER A 22 21.72 17.31 4.55
CA SER A 22 22.38 16.70 3.39
C SER A 22 21.39 16.60 2.23
N SER A 23 21.88 16.81 1.00
CA SER A 23 21.11 16.54 -0.22
C SER A 23 20.94 15.05 -0.49
N ILE A 24 21.80 14.22 0.09
CA ILE A 24 21.79 12.77 -0.02
C ILE A 24 20.97 12.20 1.14
N ARG A 25 19.95 11.41 0.81
CA ARG A 25 19.11 10.66 1.75
C ARG A 25 19.60 9.21 1.78
N THR A 26 19.91 8.70 2.96
CA THR A 26 20.25 7.27 3.14
C THR A 26 18.96 6.47 3.33
N THR A 27 18.77 5.43 2.53
CA THR A 27 17.63 4.52 2.59
C THR A 27 18.02 3.32 3.45
N TYR A 28 17.18 2.98 4.42
CA TYR A 28 17.40 1.85 5.32
C TYR A 28 16.45 0.71 4.96
N SER A 29 16.95 -0.52 4.97
CA SER A 29 16.15 -1.73 4.83
C SER A 29 16.21 -2.57 6.10
N ALA A 30 15.17 -3.37 6.32
CA ALA A 30 15.11 -4.28 7.45
C ALA A 30 15.92 -5.55 7.13
N SER A 31 16.97 -5.80 7.90
CA SER A 31 17.82 -6.99 7.83
C SER A 31 17.67 -7.80 9.12
N TYR A 32 17.70 -9.13 9.01
CA TYR A 32 17.62 -10.02 10.18
C TYR A 32 19.01 -10.41 10.64
N ASP A 33 19.33 -10.11 11.91
CA ASP A 33 20.54 -10.63 12.55
C ASP A 33 20.49 -12.15 12.73
N ASP A 34 21.66 -12.76 12.97
CA ASP A 34 21.83 -14.16 13.40
C ASP A 34 20.98 -14.57 14.63
N LYS A 35 20.48 -13.58 15.39
CA LYS A 35 19.61 -13.76 16.56
C LYS A 35 18.12 -13.54 16.26
N GLY A 36 17.75 -13.41 14.99
CA GLY A 36 16.37 -13.21 14.52
C GLY A 36 15.77 -11.86 14.87
N ARG A 37 16.58 -10.85 15.19
CA ARG A 37 16.12 -9.48 15.48
C ARG A 37 16.23 -8.62 14.24
N ILE A 38 15.23 -7.77 14.02
CA ILE A 38 15.21 -6.81 12.91
C ILE A 38 16.19 -5.67 13.24
N ARG A 39 17.16 -5.43 12.36
CA ARG A 39 18.00 -4.23 12.35
C ARG A 39 17.76 -3.42 11.09
N LEU A 40 17.88 -2.11 11.22
CA LEU A 40 17.92 -1.21 10.08
C LEU A 40 19.36 -1.16 9.58
N GLU A 41 19.57 -1.64 8.37
CA GLU A 41 20.85 -1.58 7.67
C GLU A 41 20.77 -0.54 6.55
N GLU A 42 21.87 0.19 6.31
CA GLU A 42 21.96 1.17 5.24
C GLU A 42 21.94 0.44 3.89
N SER A 43 20.80 0.51 3.20
CA SER A 43 20.55 -0.22 1.96
C SER A 43 20.99 0.55 0.72
N GLY A 44 21.13 1.87 0.81
CA GLY A 44 21.51 2.70 -0.33
C GLY A 44 21.43 4.19 -0.04
N THR A 45 21.83 4.98 -1.03
CA THR A 45 21.80 6.45 -0.97
C THR A 45 21.10 7.00 -2.19
N GLU A 46 20.15 7.92 -1.97
CA GLU A 46 19.37 8.59 -2.99
C GLU A 46 19.63 10.09 -2.96
N ASN A 47 19.74 10.72 -4.13
CA ASN A 47 19.79 12.18 -4.24
C ASN A 47 18.37 12.74 -4.13
N LEU A 48 18.11 13.51 -3.07
CA LEU A 48 16.78 14.06 -2.80
C LEU A 48 16.34 15.04 -3.90
N TYR A 49 17.28 15.80 -4.46
CA TYR A 49 16.95 16.78 -5.49
C TYR A 49 16.48 16.08 -6.77
N ASP A 50 17.21 15.06 -7.23
CA ASP A 50 16.86 14.30 -8.43
C ASP A 50 15.54 13.56 -8.25
N TYR A 51 15.29 13.02 -7.04
CA TYR A 51 14.00 12.42 -6.69
C TYR A 51 12.86 13.43 -6.84
N ILE A 52 12.98 14.63 -6.27
CA ILE A 52 11.96 15.68 -6.41
C ILE A 52 11.75 16.05 -7.88
N GLN A 53 12.82 16.20 -8.66
CA GLN A 53 12.73 16.59 -10.06
C GLN A 53 12.13 15.49 -10.95
N SER A 54 12.22 14.22 -10.56
CA SER A 54 11.57 13.13 -11.29
C SER A 54 10.05 13.29 -11.38
N PHE A 55 9.43 14.03 -10.45
CA PHE A 55 7.99 14.33 -10.45
C PHE A 55 7.62 15.58 -11.24
N ALA A 56 8.58 16.32 -11.81
CA ALA A 56 8.31 17.60 -12.46
C ALA A 56 7.26 17.49 -13.58
N GLU A 57 7.33 16.44 -14.41
CA GLU A 57 6.38 16.22 -15.50
C GLU A 57 4.94 15.99 -14.99
N SER A 58 4.80 15.33 -13.82
CA SER A 58 3.48 15.07 -13.23
C SER A 58 2.77 16.33 -12.73
N CYS A 59 3.52 17.41 -12.50
CA CYS A 59 3.00 18.69 -12.01
C CYS A 59 2.85 19.74 -13.12
N ASP A 60 3.31 19.46 -14.34
CA ASP A 60 3.22 20.41 -15.46
C ASP A 60 1.81 20.43 -16.07
N ILE A 61 1.14 21.59 -15.95
CA ILE A 61 -0.21 21.83 -16.47
C ILE A 61 -0.30 21.53 -17.97
N HIS A 62 0.73 21.84 -18.76
CA HIS A 62 0.69 21.60 -20.19
C HIS A 62 0.67 20.10 -20.53
N VAL A 63 1.38 19.29 -19.75
CA VAL A 63 1.37 17.82 -19.91
C VAL A 63 0.00 17.27 -19.50
N LEU A 64 -0.54 17.73 -18.38
CA LEU A 64 -1.86 17.30 -17.89
C LEU A 64 -2.98 17.65 -18.88
N LEU A 65 -2.98 18.85 -19.44
CA LEU A 65 -3.97 19.26 -20.44
C LEU A 65 -3.86 18.45 -21.74
N LYS A 66 -2.65 18.11 -22.19
CA LYS A 66 -2.46 17.24 -23.35
C LYS A 66 -2.99 15.83 -23.10
N ARG A 67 -2.70 15.25 -21.93
CA ARG A 67 -3.23 13.93 -21.52
C ARG A 67 -4.76 13.93 -21.44
N PHE A 68 -5.34 14.99 -20.86
CA PHE A 68 -6.78 15.16 -20.82
C PHE A 68 -7.40 15.31 -22.21
N ALA A 69 -6.81 16.12 -23.10
CA ALA A 69 -7.27 16.25 -24.47
C ALA A 69 -7.20 14.93 -25.26
N ASN A 70 -6.27 14.04 -24.90
CA ASN A 70 -6.17 12.69 -25.43
C ASN A 70 -7.20 11.71 -24.84
N GLY A 71 -8.04 12.15 -23.88
CA GLY A 71 -9.12 11.36 -23.29
C GLY A 71 -8.75 10.62 -22.00
N GLU A 72 -7.58 10.89 -21.40
CA GLU A 72 -7.21 10.31 -20.10
C GLU A 72 -7.95 11.04 -18.96
N THR A 73 -9.03 10.43 -18.44
CA THR A 73 -9.83 10.97 -17.31
C THR A 73 -9.30 10.57 -15.94
N ASP A 74 -8.34 9.64 -15.88
CA ASP A 74 -7.70 9.14 -14.66
C ASP A 74 -6.96 10.23 -13.86
N VAL A 75 -6.56 11.33 -14.54
CA VAL A 75 -5.84 12.45 -13.92
C VAL A 75 -6.66 13.14 -12.82
N LEU A 76 -7.99 13.20 -12.97
CA LEU A 76 -8.89 13.84 -12.00
C LEU A 76 -9.47 12.86 -10.97
N SER A 77 -9.53 11.57 -11.29
CA SER A 77 -10.21 10.54 -10.51
C SER A 77 -9.24 9.58 -9.83
N ARG A 78 -8.18 10.12 -9.21
CA ARG A 78 -7.04 9.34 -8.69
C ARG A 78 -7.41 8.28 -7.63
N VAL A 79 -8.54 8.46 -6.95
CA VAL A 79 -9.07 7.47 -5.99
C VAL A 79 -10.59 7.47 -6.09
N GLN A 80 -11.14 6.52 -6.84
CA GLN A 80 -12.53 6.13 -6.64
C GLN A 80 -12.61 5.43 -5.28
N GLY A 81 -13.24 6.10 -4.30
CA GLY A 81 -13.40 5.53 -2.96
C GLY A 81 -14.11 4.18 -3.05
N PHE A 82 -13.43 3.13 -2.59
CA PHE A 82 -14.04 1.81 -2.47
C PHE A 82 -14.88 1.79 -1.20
N TYR A 83 -16.20 1.84 -1.37
CA TYR A 83 -17.14 1.69 -0.26
C TYR A 83 -17.39 0.19 -0.06
N ALA A 84 -16.72 -0.38 0.92
CA ALA A 84 -16.96 -1.74 1.38
C ALA A 84 -17.01 -1.79 2.90
N ASP A 85 -17.72 -2.79 3.41
CA ASP A 85 -17.70 -3.12 4.83
C ASP A 85 -16.33 -3.71 5.18
N VAL A 86 -15.49 -2.90 5.81
CA VAL A 86 -14.13 -3.25 6.26
C VAL A 86 -14.07 -3.54 7.76
N THR A 87 -15.22 -3.67 8.44
CA THR A 87 -15.26 -3.88 9.89
C THR A 87 -14.68 -5.24 10.29
N GLU A 88 -14.77 -6.25 9.43
CA GLU A 88 -14.27 -7.61 9.69
C GLU A 88 -12.81 -7.83 9.29
N LEU A 89 -12.16 -6.85 8.65
CA LEU A 89 -10.76 -6.96 8.25
C LEU A 89 -9.81 -6.76 9.44
N PRO A 90 -8.69 -7.53 9.50
CA PRO A 90 -7.73 -7.42 10.58
C PRO A 90 -7.07 -6.04 10.56
N GLN A 91 -7.13 -5.33 11.68
CA GLN A 91 -6.54 -3.98 11.83
C GLN A 91 -5.05 -4.04 12.16
N THR A 92 -4.60 -5.15 12.77
CA THR A 92 -3.21 -5.33 13.21
C THR A 92 -2.57 -6.50 12.47
N TYR A 93 -1.26 -6.41 12.22
CA TYR A 93 -0.49 -7.53 11.66
C TYR A 93 -0.61 -8.81 12.50
N ALA A 94 -0.67 -8.69 13.83
CA ALA A 94 -0.90 -9.83 14.72
C ALA A 94 -2.24 -10.53 14.46
N ASP A 95 -3.31 -9.76 14.20
CA ASP A 95 -4.63 -10.32 13.88
C ASP A 95 -4.59 -11.05 12.53
N MET A 96 -3.86 -10.51 11.55
CA MET A 96 -3.64 -11.19 10.28
C MET A 96 -2.90 -12.52 10.47
N LEU A 97 -1.86 -12.57 11.31
CA LEU A 97 -1.16 -13.81 11.63
C LEU A 97 -2.08 -14.83 12.31
N ASN A 98 -2.94 -14.39 13.21
CA ASN A 98 -3.92 -15.26 13.86
C ASN A 98 -4.90 -15.85 12.83
N ARG A 99 -5.40 -15.05 11.88
CA ARG A 99 -6.25 -15.54 10.78
C ARG A 99 -5.54 -16.54 9.87
N LEU A 100 -4.24 -16.34 9.60
CA LEU A 100 -3.46 -17.31 8.83
C LEU A 100 -3.32 -18.64 9.59
N ASN A 101 -3.06 -18.59 10.90
CA ASN A 101 -2.97 -19.78 11.73
C ASN A 101 -4.31 -20.52 11.82
N GLU A 102 -5.43 -19.80 11.93
CA GLU A 102 -6.78 -20.36 11.88
C GLU A 102 -7.06 -21.06 10.54
N GLY A 103 -6.67 -20.43 9.42
CA GLY A 103 -6.80 -21.02 8.08
C GLY A 103 -5.97 -22.29 7.90
N GLU A 104 -4.74 -22.31 8.44
CA GLU A 104 -3.89 -23.50 8.41
C GLU A 104 -4.47 -24.64 9.28
N ALA A 105 -5.02 -24.30 10.44
CA ALA A 105 -5.70 -25.27 11.31
C ALA A 105 -6.93 -25.87 10.61
N PHE A 106 -7.75 -25.03 9.98
CA PHE A 106 -8.90 -25.47 9.19
C PHE A 106 -8.49 -26.42 8.06
N PHE A 107 -7.44 -26.09 7.31
CA PHE A 107 -6.93 -26.96 6.26
C PHE A 107 -6.48 -28.32 6.80
N LYS A 108 -5.88 -28.36 7.99
CA LYS A 108 -5.45 -29.61 8.64
C LYS A 108 -6.60 -30.48 9.12
N GLU A 109 -7.75 -29.88 9.46
CA GLU A 109 -8.96 -30.60 9.86
C GLU A 109 -9.68 -31.26 8.67
N LEU A 110 -9.41 -30.82 7.43
CA LEU A 110 -10.03 -31.39 6.24
C LEU A 110 -9.69 -32.88 6.06
N PRO A 111 -10.63 -33.68 5.51
CA PRO A 111 -10.37 -35.08 5.15
C PRO A 111 -9.14 -35.24 4.25
N VAL A 112 -8.45 -36.37 4.39
CA VAL A 112 -7.22 -36.67 3.61
C VAL A 112 -7.50 -36.59 2.10
N ASP A 113 -8.65 -37.07 1.65
CA ASP A 113 -9.07 -37.06 0.24
C ASP A 113 -9.21 -35.66 -0.35
N VAL A 114 -9.57 -34.66 0.49
CA VAL A 114 -9.67 -33.27 0.06
C VAL A 114 -8.29 -32.63 0.08
N ARG A 115 -7.49 -32.87 1.13
CA ARG A 115 -6.11 -32.34 1.22
C ARG A 115 -5.18 -32.88 0.12
N SER A 116 -5.39 -34.11 -0.33
CA SER A 116 -4.60 -34.71 -1.41
C SER A 116 -4.83 -34.02 -2.76
N LYS A 117 -6.02 -33.44 -2.99
CA LYS A 117 -6.30 -32.66 -4.21
C LYS A 117 -5.45 -31.39 -4.30
N PHE A 118 -4.97 -30.88 -3.15
CA PHE A 118 -4.14 -29.68 -3.03
C PHE A 118 -2.69 -30.00 -2.60
N GLY A 119 -2.20 -31.22 -2.91
CA GLY A 119 -0.82 -31.59 -2.63
C GLY A 119 -0.42 -31.59 -1.15
N HIS A 120 -1.38 -31.66 -0.22
CA HIS A 120 -1.17 -31.45 1.23
C HIS A 120 -0.50 -30.12 1.60
N SER A 121 -0.48 -29.15 0.69
CA SER A 121 0.16 -27.87 0.90
C SER A 121 -0.87 -26.77 1.12
N TYR A 122 -0.69 -26.02 2.21
CA TYR A 122 -1.55 -24.87 2.51
C TYR A 122 -1.39 -23.74 1.49
N SER A 123 -0.19 -23.58 0.91
CA SER A 123 0.03 -22.55 -0.12
C SER A 123 -0.70 -22.85 -1.43
N GLU A 124 -0.73 -24.12 -1.85
CA GLU A 124 -1.47 -24.57 -3.03
C GLU A 124 -2.98 -24.45 -2.80
N PHE A 125 -3.43 -24.76 -1.58
CA PHE A 125 -4.81 -24.55 -1.16
C PHE A 125 -5.22 -23.06 -1.28
N LEU A 126 -4.44 -22.13 -0.71
CA LEU A 126 -4.73 -20.70 -0.81
C LEU A 126 -4.72 -20.19 -2.27
N ALA A 127 -3.78 -20.66 -3.08
CA ALA A 127 -3.69 -20.27 -4.50
C ALA A 127 -4.88 -20.78 -5.32
N SER A 128 -5.49 -21.89 -4.92
CA SER A 128 -6.67 -22.45 -5.58
C SER A 128 -7.98 -21.74 -5.23
N ILE A 129 -8.01 -20.91 -4.17
CA ILE A 129 -9.24 -20.21 -3.77
C ILE A 129 -9.71 -19.30 -4.91
N GLY A 130 -10.92 -19.58 -5.43
CA GLY A 130 -11.52 -18.84 -6.54
C GLY A 130 -11.33 -19.49 -7.92
N THR A 131 -10.52 -20.54 -8.05
CA THR A 131 -10.45 -21.33 -9.28
C THR A 131 -11.59 -22.37 -9.34
N PRO A 132 -12.01 -22.82 -10.54
CA PRO A 132 -13.03 -23.87 -10.66
C PRO A 132 -12.61 -25.17 -9.95
N GLU A 133 -11.32 -25.47 -9.90
CA GLU A 133 -10.76 -26.67 -9.27
C GLU A 133 -11.04 -26.73 -7.75
N PHE A 134 -11.06 -25.57 -7.08
CA PHE A 134 -11.43 -25.50 -5.66
C PHE A 134 -12.90 -25.85 -5.44
N PHE A 135 -13.80 -25.32 -6.27
CA PHE A 135 -15.22 -25.61 -6.18
C PHE A 135 -15.52 -27.09 -6.45
N ASP A 136 -14.84 -27.69 -7.43
CA ASP A 136 -14.93 -29.13 -7.73
C ASP A 136 -14.36 -30.00 -6.60
N ALA A 137 -13.31 -29.54 -5.93
CA ALA A 137 -12.72 -30.24 -4.78
C ALA A 137 -13.68 -30.35 -3.60
N PHE A 138 -14.46 -29.30 -3.35
CA PHE A 138 -15.47 -29.20 -2.28
C PHE A 138 -16.89 -29.62 -2.71
N GLY A 139 -17.11 -29.96 -3.98
CA GLY A 139 -18.42 -30.35 -4.50
C GLY A 139 -19.45 -29.21 -4.47
N MET A 140 -18.99 -27.96 -4.48
CA MET A 140 -19.85 -26.77 -4.51
C MET A 140 -19.98 -26.29 -5.94
N SER A 141 -21.20 -25.99 -6.40
CA SER A 141 -21.40 -25.31 -7.69
C SER A 141 -20.98 -23.85 -7.56
N LYS A 142 -20.19 -23.36 -8.53
CA LYS A 142 -19.74 -21.96 -8.62
C LYS A 142 -20.90 -20.99 -8.35
N PRO A 143 -20.78 -20.04 -7.40
CA PRO A 143 -21.73 -18.94 -7.34
C PRO A 143 -21.56 -18.12 -8.63
N GLU A 144 -22.65 -17.93 -9.37
CA GLU A 144 -22.68 -17.00 -10.49
C GLU A 144 -22.25 -15.63 -9.97
N THR A 145 -21.10 -15.16 -10.45
CA THR A 145 -20.58 -13.83 -10.12
C THR A 145 -21.65 -12.83 -10.54
N PRO A 146 -22.23 -12.02 -9.62
CA PRO A 146 -23.08 -10.92 -10.04
C PRO A 146 -22.23 -10.03 -10.95
N ALA A 147 -22.69 -9.84 -12.18
CA ALA A 147 -22.04 -8.95 -13.14
C ALA A 147 -21.80 -7.59 -12.47
N ASP A 148 -20.57 -7.11 -12.56
CA ASP A 148 -20.20 -5.77 -12.11
C ASP A 148 -21.23 -4.77 -12.67
N PRO A 149 -21.81 -3.87 -11.86
CA PRO A 149 -22.67 -2.83 -12.39
C PRO A 149 -21.83 -1.96 -13.31
N VAL A 150 -22.11 -2.04 -14.61
CA VAL A 150 -21.61 -1.11 -15.62
C VAL A 150 -22.08 0.28 -15.21
N VAL A 151 -21.17 1.06 -14.61
CA VAL A 151 -21.38 2.48 -14.36
C VAL A 151 -21.38 3.17 -15.72
N VAL A 152 -22.55 3.37 -16.30
CA VAL A 152 -22.76 4.29 -17.41
C VAL A 152 -22.64 5.70 -16.82
N PRO A 153 -21.67 6.55 -17.23
CA PRO A 153 -21.63 7.93 -16.77
C PRO A 153 -22.77 8.73 -17.43
N ASP A 154 -23.77 9.11 -16.62
CA ASP A 154 -24.80 10.08 -16.95
C ASP A 154 -24.18 11.49 -17.04
N ALA A 155 -23.59 11.83 -18.18
CA ALA A 155 -23.25 13.21 -18.49
C ALA A 155 -23.12 13.41 -19.99
N VAL A 156 -24.24 13.55 -20.71
CA VAL A 156 -24.55 14.69 -21.60
C VAL A 156 -26.06 14.66 -21.92
N THR A 157 -26.91 15.27 -21.09
CA THR A 157 -28.17 15.84 -21.60
C THR A 157 -27.86 17.27 -22.01
N GLU A 158 -27.64 17.49 -23.30
CA GLU A 158 -27.63 18.83 -23.88
C GLU A 158 -29.03 19.41 -23.68
N VAL A 159 -29.12 20.47 -22.87
CA VAL A 159 -30.31 21.31 -22.79
C VAL A 159 -30.39 22.07 -24.11
N ASN A 160 -31.32 21.67 -24.99
CA ASN A 160 -31.73 22.49 -26.12
C ASN A 160 -32.37 23.76 -25.58
N GLU A 161 -31.64 24.88 -25.65
CA GLU A 161 -32.20 26.21 -25.50
C GLU A 161 -32.97 26.57 -26.78
N GLU A 162 -34.29 26.41 -26.75
CA GLU A 162 -35.20 27.18 -27.60
C GLU A 162 -35.43 28.55 -26.93
N VAL A 163 -34.96 29.65 -27.54
CA VAL A 163 -35.67 30.91 -27.82
C VAL A 163 -34.88 31.70 -28.87
#